data_AF-A0A930YND0-F1
#
_entry.id   AF-A0A930YND0-F1
#
_cell.length_a   1.000
_cell.length_b   1.000
_cell.length_c   1.000
_cell.angle_alpha   90.00
_cell.angle_beta   90.00
_cell.angle_gamma   90.00
#
_symmetry.space_group_name_H-M   'P 1'
#
loop_
_entity.id
_entity.type
_entity.pdbx_description
1 polymer ?
#
loop_
_entity_poly.entity_id
_entity_poly.type
_entity_poly.pdbx_seq_one_letter_code
_entity_poly.pdbx_strand_id
1 'polypeptide(L)'
;MELNTSLDVVPVVSIALMGILLFVLGANVTRHRAIRGATGNQMPTDPTDRMFIAQRAHGNAAEYVPTLIVLIVVCALLSDGWWVQALAVVAAASRYVHALGMLTSKTLAAHGPLRDLGAMGTYASGIALGVTAIAAFA
;
A
#
# COMPACT_ATOMS: atom_id res chain seq x y z
N MET A 1 -2.37 -24.61 -19.33
CA MET A 1 -2.13 -23.87 -18.08
C MET A 1 -3.26 -24.21 -17.15
N GLU A 2 -3.03 -25.06 -16.15
CA GLU A 2 -4.02 -25.28 -15.08
C GLU A 2 -3.98 -24.05 -14.17
N LEU A 3 -5.13 -23.42 -13.93
CA LEU A 3 -5.24 -22.33 -12.97
C LEU A 3 -5.12 -22.91 -11.57
N ASN A 4 -4.26 -22.33 -10.74
CA ASN A 4 -4.19 -22.69 -9.34
C ASN A 4 -5.50 -22.26 -8.64
N THR A 5 -6.35 -23.24 -8.28
CA THR A 5 -7.64 -22.98 -7.63
C THR A 5 -7.54 -22.76 -6.13
N SER A 6 -6.38 -22.99 -5.53
CA SER A 6 -6.09 -22.74 -4.11
C SER A 6 -4.93 -21.75 -3.96
N LEU A 7 -5.26 -20.47 -3.75
CA LEU A 7 -4.26 -19.45 -3.45
C LEU A 7 -3.51 -19.80 -2.16
N ASP A 8 -2.18 -19.71 -2.22
CA ASP A 8 -1.34 -19.85 -1.04
C ASP A 8 -1.73 -18.86 0.05
N VAL A 9 -1.60 -19.30 1.30
CA VAL A 9 -1.95 -18.49 2.47
C VAL A 9 -1.16 -17.17 2.53
N VAL A 10 0.09 -17.15 2.08
CA VAL A 10 0.99 -15.99 2.17
C VAL A 10 0.52 -14.82 1.29
N PRO A 11 0.27 -15.00 -0.02
CA PRO A 11 -0.42 -14.01 -0.84
C PRO A 11 -1.70 -13.53 -0.16
N VAL A 12 -2.63 -14.43 0.19
CA VAL A 12 -3.95 -14.11 0.78
C VAL A 12 -3.84 -13.21 2.01
N VAL A 13 -2.96 -13.55 2.95
CA VAL A 13 -2.72 -12.74 4.15
C VAL A 13 -2.15 -11.37 3.78
N SER A 14 -1.22 -11.31 2.83
CA SER A 14 -0.61 -10.04 2.37
C SER A 14 -1.65 -9.10 1.74
N ILE A 15 -2.55 -9.62 0.90
CA ILE A 15 -3.65 -8.86 0.30
C ILE A 15 -4.61 -8.35 1.37
N ALA A 16 -4.99 -9.22 2.32
CA ALA A 16 -5.90 -8.87 3.41
C ALA A 16 -5.32 -7.76 4.29
N LEU A 17 -4.03 -7.86 4.67
CA LEU A 17 -3.35 -6.84 5.45
C LEU A 17 -3.31 -5.49 4.71
N MET A 18 -2.98 -5.47 3.42
CA MET A 18 -3.02 -4.22 2.65
C MET A 18 -4.43 -3.63 2.51
N GLY A 19 -5.45 -4.47 2.36
CA GLY A 19 -6.85 -4.04 2.40
C GLY A 19 -7.22 -3.39 3.74
N ILE A 20 -6.86 -4.03 4.85
CA ILE A 20 -7.04 -3.49 6.20
C ILE A 20 -6.30 -2.16 6.35
N LEU A 21 -5.04 -2.06 5.90
CA LEU A 21 -4.26 -0.83 5.91
C LEU A 21 -5.01 0.32 5.22
N LEU A 22 -5.58 0.06 4.03
CA LEU A 22 -6.32 1.08 3.28
C LEU A 22 -7.53 1.60 4.06
N PHE A 23 -8.32 0.71 4.67
CA PHE A 23 -9.46 1.08 5.51
C PHE A 23 -9.03 1.83 6.78
N VAL A 24 -7.97 1.39 7.46
CA VAL A 24 -7.45 2.05 8.67
C VAL A 24 -6.96 3.46 8.35
N LEU A 25 -6.27 3.66 7.24
CA LEU A 25 -5.85 4.99 6.79
C LEU A 25 -7.05 5.88 6.46
N GLY A 26 -8.08 5.34 5.80
CA GLY A 26 -9.32 6.06 5.53
C GLY A 26 -10.06 6.46 6.82
N ALA A 27 -10.15 5.54 7.78
CA ALA A 27 -10.71 5.82 9.11
C ALA A 27 -9.93 6.90 9.86
N ASN A 28 -8.60 6.92 9.72
CA ASN A 28 -7.76 8.00 10.30
C ASN A 28 -8.07 9.37 9.67
N VAL A 29 -8.31 9.43 8.35
CA VAL A 29 -8.79 10.66 7.70
C VAL A 29 -10.14 11.07 8.28
N THR A 30 -11.10 10.14 8.38
CA THR A 30 -12.42 10.41 8.97
C THR A 30 -12.32 10.92 10.41
N ARG A 31 -11.43 10.35 11.23
CA ARG A 31 -11.15 10.83 12.59
C ARG A 31 -10.69 12.30 12.58
N HIS A 32 -9.76 12.66 11.70
CA HIS A 32 -9.31 14.06 11.56
C HIS A 32 -10.42 15.00 11.07
N ARG A 33 -11.29 14.54 10.15
CA ARG A 33 -12.48 15.30 9.71
C ARG A 33 -13.43 15.56 10.89
N ALA A 34 -13.70 14.54 11.68
CA ALA A 34 -14.59 14.63 12.84
C ALA A 34 -14.06 15.59 13.91
N ILE A 35 -12.77 15.53 14.24
CA ILE A 35 -12.13 16.44 15.21
C ILE A 35 -12.24 17.92 14.77
N ARG A 36 -12.17 18.19 13.46
CA ARG A 36 -12.29 19.55 12.92
C ARG A 36 -13.72 20.08 12.87
N GLY A 37 -14.72 19.20 12.88
CA GLY A 37 -16.12 19.58 12.76
C GLY A 37 -16.48 20.24 11.42
N ALA A 38 -17.70 20.77 11.33
CA ALA A 38 -18.27 21.32 10.09
C ALA A 38 -17.61 22.62 9.62
N THR A 39 -16.98 23.39 10.52
CA THR A 39 -16.40 24.70 10.23
C THR A 39 -14.88 24.66 10.04
N GLY A 40 -14.22 23.57 10.45
CA GLY A 40 -12.76 23.43 10.29
C GLY A 40 -12.36 23.09 8.86
N ASN A 41 -11.19 23.60 8.43
CA ASN A 41 -10.67 23.36 7.08
C ASN A 41 -10.49 21.86 6.80
N GLN A 42 -11.22 21.34 5.81
CA GLN A 42 -11.26 19.94 5.42
C GLN A 42 -10.25 19.54 4.33
N MET A 43 -9.57 20.53 3.75
CA MET A 43 -8.58 20.36 2.68
C MET A 43 -7.37 21.29 2.93
N PRO A 44 -6.67 21.12 4.06
CA PRO A 44 -5.47 21.91 4.35
C PRO A 44 -4.36 21.64 3.33
N THR A 45 -3.58 22.67 3.02
CA THR A 45 -2.41 22.60 2.12
C THR A 45 -1.08 22.75 2.86
N ASP A 46 -1.11 23.08 4.16
CA ASP A 46 0.10 23.17 4.99
C ASP A 46 0.73 21.76 5.14
N PRO A 47 2.00 21.58 4.75
CA PRO A 47 2.68 20.28 4.81
C PRO A 47 2.88 19.74 6.24
N THR A 48 2.73 20.58 7.27
CA THR A 48 2.82 20.19 8.69
C THR A 48 1.47 19.78 9.27
N ASP A 49 0.36 20.05 8.56
CA ASP A 49 -0.99 19.77 9.01
C ASP A 49 -1.23 18.25 9.08
N ARG A 50 -1.65 17.77 10.27
CA ARG A 50 -1.89 16.33 10.52
C ARG A 50 -3.01 15.75 9.66
N MET A 51 -4.03 16.54 9.31
CA MET A 51 -5.09 16.11 8.40
C MET A 51 -4.55 16.00 6.98
N PHE A 52 -3.71 16.93 6.53
CA PHE A 52 -3.08 16.85 5.20
C PHE A 52 -2.16 15.63 5.10
N ILE A 53 -1.35 15.37 6.13
CA ILE A 53 -0.51 14.16 6.24
C ILE A 53 -1.37 12.90 6.16
N ALA A 54 -2.46 12.82 6.92
CA ALA A 54 -3.36 11.67 6.90
C ALA A 54 -4.01 11.46 5.52
N GLN A 55 -4.46 12.54 4.88
CA GLN A 55 -5.04 12.49 3.53
C GLN A 55 -4.03 12.00 2.49
N ARG A 56 -2.77 12.47 2.55
CA ARG A 56 -1.72 12.01 1.62
C ARG A 56 -1.28 10.59 1.88
N ALA A 57 -1.19 10.15 3.14
CA ALA A 57 -0.91 8.76 3.47
C ALA A 57 -2.00 7.82 2.93
N HIS A 58 -3.28 8.15 3.14
CA HIS A 58 -4.40 7.39 2.60
C HIS A 58 -4.46 7.45 1.07
N GLY A 59 -4.30 8.63 0.47
CA GLY A 59 -4.32 8.81 -0.99
C GLY A 59 -3.22 8.01 -1.67
N ASN A 60 -1.99 8.03 -1.14
CA ASN A 60 -0.92 7.19 -1.66
C ASN A 60 -1.25 5.69 -1.51
N ALA A 61 -1.81 5.26 -0.37
CA ALA A 61 -2.28 3.88 -0.26
C ALA A 61 -3.35 3.54 -1.31
N ALA A 62 -4.31 4.43 -1.57
CA ALA A 62 -5.35 4.22 -2.57
C ALA A 62 -4.81 4.16 -4.01
N GLU A 63 -3.70 4.85 -4.31
CA GLU A 63 -3.02 4.82 -5.60
C GLU A 63 -2.28 3.49 -5.85
N TYR A 64 -1.63 2.91 -4.83
CA TYR A 64 -0.73 1.76 -5.01
C TYR A 64 -1.32 0.41 -4.56
N VAL A 65 -2.07 0.38 -3.45
CA VAL A 65 -2.57 -0.87 -2.87
C VAL A 65 -3.46 -1.64 -3.84
N PRO A 66 -4.49 -1.05 -4.49
CA PRO A 66 -5.37 -1.81 -5.38
C PRO A 66 -4.62 -2.48 -6.53
N THR A 67 -3.69 -1.77 -7.16
CA THR A 67 -2.89 -2.33 -8.26
C THR A 67 -1.98 -3.45 -7.78
N LEU A 68 -1.30 -3.29 -6.63
CA LEU A 68 -0.49 -4.37 -6.05
C LEU A 68 -1.32 -5.61 -5.72
N ILE A 69 -2.50 -5.41 -5.14
CA ILE A 69 -3.45 -6.49 -4.82
C ILE A 69 -3.81 -7.28 -6.09
N VAL A 70 -4.19 -6.58 -7.16
CA VAL A 70 -4.55 -7.23 -8.43
C VAL A 70 -3.37 -8.01 -9.00
N LEU A 71 -2.17 -7.42 -9.03
CA LEU A 71 -0.98 -8.10 -9.54
C LEU A 71 -0.60 -9.34 -8.72
N ILE A 72 -0.72 -9.29 -7.39
CA ILE A 72 -0.48 -10.46 -6.51
C ILE A 72 -1.49 -11.56 -6.82
N VAL A 73 -2.78 -11.22 -6.93
CA VAL A 73 -3.83 -12.20 -7.27
C VAL A 73 -3.53 -12.84 -8.63
N VAL A 74 -3.25 -12.04 -9.66
CA VAL A 74 -2.91 -12.55 -10.99
C VAL A 74 -1.70 -13.48 -10.94
N CYS A 75 -0.59 -13.05 -10.32
CA CYS A 75 0.61 -13.88 -10.23
C CYS A 75 0.36 -15.18 -9.46
N ALA A 76 -0.40 -15.14 -8.37
CA ALA A 76 -0.68 -16.32 -7.54
C ALA A 76 -1.68 -17.30 -8.18
N LEU A 77 -2.51 -16.84 -9.12
CA LEU A 77 -3.34 -17.71 -9.97
C LEU A 77 -2.54 -18.40 -11.08
N LEU A 78 -1.45 -17.77 -11.53
CA LEU A 78 -0.58 -18.25 -12.61
C LEU A 78 0.61 -19.08 -12.10
N SER A 79 1.02 -18.91 -10.84
CA SER A 79 2.19 -19.56 -10.26
C SER A 79 2.05 -19.76 -8.75
N ASP A 80 2.51 -20.92 -8.26
CA ASP A 80 2.66 -21.30 -6.85
C ASP A 80 4.11 -21.14 -6.34
N GLY A 81 4.95 -20.43 -7.10
CA GLY A 81 6.36 -20.28 -6.78
C GLY A 81 6.62 -19.42 -5.54
N TRP A 82 7.65 -19.79 -4.76
CA TRP A 82 8.13 -19.04 -3.59
C TRP A 82 8.38 -17.54 -3.87
N TRP A 83 8.73 -17.22 -5.13
CA TRP A 83 8.97 -15.86 -5.59
C TRP A 83 7.73 -14.96 -5.47
N VAL A 84 6.54 -15.45 -5.82
CA VAL A 84 5.28 -14.69 -5.71
C VAL A 84 4.95 -14.44 -4.25
N GLN A 85 5.18 -15.44 -3.38
CA GLN A 85 5.00 -15.31 -1.94
C GLN A 85 5.92 -14.23 -1.35
N ALA A 86 7.20 -14.24 -1.74
CA ALA A 86 8.17 -13.23 -1.32
C ALA A 86 7.78 -11.82 -1.77
N LEU A 87 7.38 -11.65 -3.03
CA LEU A 87 6.93 -10.37 -3.57
C LEU A 87 5.67 -9.86 -2.87
N ALA A 88 4.72 -10.73 -2.51
CA ALA A 88 3.53 -10.35 -1.77
C ALA A 88 3.87 -9.79 -0.39
N VAL A 89 4.79 -10.44 0.34
CA VAL A 89 5.27 -9.98 1.65
C VAL A 89 6.00 -8.65 1.53
N VAL A 90 6.92 -8.51 0.57
CA VAL A 90 7.68 -7.27 0.35
C VAL A 90 6.74 -6.12 -0.01
N ALA A 91 5.76 -6.35 -0.88
CA ALA A 91 4.76 -5.35 -1.24
C ALA A 91 3.99 -4.90 0.01
N ALA A 92 3.42 -5.84 0.77
CA ALA A 92 2.67 -5.51 1.97
C ALA A 92 3.53 -4.74 2.99
N ALA A 93 4.71 -5.26 3.36
CA ALA A 93 5.62 -4.61 4.29
C ALA A 93 6.01 -3.19 3.85
N SER A 94 6.29 -3.01 2.56
CA SER A 94 6.62 -1.69 1.99
C SER A 94 5.48 -0.69 2.15
N ARG A 95 4.22 -1.13 1.98
CA ARG A 95 3.05 -0.26 2.18
C ARG A 95 2.89 0.19 3.62
N TYR A 96 3.12 -0.70 4.59
CA TYR A 96 3.09 -0.35 6.01
C TYR A 96 4.24 0.59 6.39
N VAL A 97 5.46 0.30 5.93
CA VAL A 97 6.66 1.13 6.19
C VAL A 97 6.48 2.53 5.61
N HIS A 98 5.96 2.64 4.38
CA HIS A 98 5.70 3.94 3.75
C HIS A 98 4.63 4.74 4.51
N ALA A 99 3.51 4.10 4.86
CA ALA A 99 2.43 4.73 5.61
C ALA A 99 2.90 5.22 6.99
N LEU A 100 3.68 4.38 7.70
CA LEU A 100 4.28 4.76 8.99
C LEU A 100 5.23 5.95 8.84
N GLY A 101 6.11 5.92 7.83
CA GLY A 101 7.01 7.03 7.50
C GLY A 101 6.28 8.36 7.23
N MET A 102 5.14 8.30 6.54
CA MET A 102 4.28 9.46 6.30
C MET A 102 3.62 9.96 7.60
N LEU A 103 2.94 9.09 8.35
CA LEU A 103 2.16 9.47 9.54
C LEU A 103 3.04 9.94 10.70
N THR A 104 4.28 9.47 10.79
CA THR A 104 5.25 9.89 11.81
C THR A 104 6.06 11.12 11.41
N SER A 105 5.97 11.55 10.14
CA SER A 105 6.64 12.77 9.69
C SER A 105 6.10 14.01 10.39
N LYS A 106 6.99 14.95 10.70
CA LYS A 106 6.63 16.30 11.20
C LYS A 106 6.11 17.20 10.07
N THR A 107 6.51 16.91 8.83
CA THR A 107 6.15 17.66 7.64
C THR A 107 6.27 16.78 6.41
N LEU A 108 5.38 16.99 5.43
CA LEU A 108 5.49 16.35 4.10
C LEU A 108 6.49 17.03 3.17
N ALA A 109 6.95 18.23 3.51
CA ALA A 109 7.94 18.97 2.72
C ALA A 109 9.33 18.30 2.76
N ALA A 110 9.58 17.49 3.79
CA ALA A 110 10.78 16.67 3.90
C ALA A 110 10.45 15.21 3.62
N HIS A 111 11.43 14.50 3.09
CA HIS A 111 11.40 13.04 3.03
C HIS A 111 12.23 12.46 4.18
N GLY A 112 12.07 11.16 4.43
CA GLY A 112 12.70 10.47 5.54
C GLY A 112 12.90 9.00 5.22
N PRO A 113 13.85 8.33 5.91
CA PRO A 113 14.34 7.02 5.48
C PRO A 113 13.25 5.95 5.41
N LEU A 114 12.28 5.95 6.34
CA LEU A 114 11.17 5.00 6.31
C LEU A 114 10.23 5.23 5.11
N ARG A 115 9.91 6.50 4.82
CA ARG A 115 9.06 6.86 3.67
C ARG A 115 9.73 6.44 2.36
N ASP A 116 11.03 6.70 2.25
CA ASP A 116 11.82 6.44 1.04
C ASP A 116 12.01 4.93 0.83
N LEU A 117 12.36 4.19 1.89
CA LEU A 117 12.49 2.73 1.84
C LEU A 117 11.16 2.07 1.46
N GLY A 118 10.06 2.49 2.07
CA GLY A 118 8.73 1.97 1.73
C GLY A 118 8.29 2.32 0.29
N ALA A 119 8.69 3.49 -0.22
CA ALA A 119 8.42 3.87 -1.61
C ALA A 119 9.24 3.00 -2.59
N MET A 120 10.55 2.87 -2.36
CA MET A 120 11.43 2.02 -3.17
C MET A 120 10.94 0.58 -3.22
N GLY A 121 10.61 0.01 -2.06
CA GLY A 121 10.09 -1.35 -1.97
C GLY A 121 8.77 -1.51 -2.74
N THR A 122 7.86 -0.54 -2.65
CA THR A 122 6.60 -0.52 -3.41
C THR A 122 6.85 -0.58 -4.93
N TYR A 123 7.74 0.26 -5.45
CA TYR A 123 8.04 0.27 -6.88
C TYR A 123 8.75 -1.01 -7.33
N ALA A 124 9.76 -1.45 -6.59
CA ALA A 124 10.52 -2.65 -6.92
C ALA A 124 9.61 -3.89 -6.95
N SER A 125 8.77 -4.09 -5.92
CA SER A 125 7.84 -5.21 -5.88
C SER A 125 6.75 -5.11 -6.94
N GLY A 126 6.20 -3.91 -7.18
CA GLY A 126 5.16 -3.71 -8.18
C GLY A 126 5.64 -4.00 -9.61
N ILE A 127 6.82 -3.50 -9.97
CA ILE A 127 7.45 -3.79 -11.26
C ILE A 127 7.77 -5.28 -11.37
N ALA A 128 8.36 -5.88 -10.34
CA ALA A 128 8.68 -7.31 -10.34
C ALA A 128 7.43 -8.19 -10.48
N LEU A 129 6.32 -7.85 -9.82
CA LEU A 129 5.04 -8.55 -9.99
C LEU A 129 4.51 -8.40 -11.43
N GLY A 130 4.58 -7.19 -12.01
CA GLY A 130 4.18 -6.99 -13.41
C GLY A 130 5.00 -7.84 -14.40
N VAL A 131 6.32 -7.88 -14.23
CA VAL A 131 7.21 -8.75 -15.03
C VAL A 131 6.89 -10.22 -14.80
N THR A 132 6.65 -10.61 -13.55
CA THR A 132 6.29 -11.99 -13.19
C THR A 132 4.98 -12.41 -13.85
N ALA A 133 3.97 -11.54 -13.86
CA ALA A 133 2.70 -11.83 -14.52
C ALA A 133 2.87 -12.04 -16.03
N ILE A 134 3.71 -11.23 -16.69
CA ILE A 134 4.02 -11.40 -18.12
C ILE A 134 4.75 -12.72 -18.35
N ALA A 135 5.78 -13.02 -17.55
CA ALA A 135 6.60 -14.21 -17.70
C ALA A 135 5.85 -15.51 -17.38
N ALA A 136 4.92 -15.48 -16.43
CA ALA A 136 4.10 -16.64 -16.06
C ALA A 136 2.95 -16.91 -17.04
N PHE A 137 2.55 -15.90 -17.82
CA PHE A 137 1.55 -16.05 -18.87
C PHE A 137 2.15 -16.58 -20.18
N ALA A 138 3.40 -16.23 -20.48
CA ALA A 138 4.11 -16.60 -21.71
C ALA A 138 4.49 -18.09 -21.74
#